data_AF-A0A970U5L1-F1
#
_entry.id   AF-A0A970U5L1-F1
#
_cell.length_a   1.000
_cell.length_b   1.000
_cell.length_c   1.000
_cell.angle_alpha   90.00
_cell.angle_beta   90.00
_cell.angle_gamma   90.00
#
_symmetry.space_group_name_H-M   'P 1'
#
loop_
_entity.id
_entity.type
_entity.pdbx_description
1 polymer ?
#
loop_
_entity_poly.entity_id
_entity_poly.type
_entity_poly.pdbx_seq_one_letter_code
_entity_poly.pdbx_strand_id
1 'polypeptide(L)'
;MLNTALKALKAPFFLIISLVVLIVNKGDLPSKKDFLNPAKTQTFVLADALFRAQGVTNDGGYFYFSWNYGLIKTELDGETVVCQNLCAIPYELLRLGCRHIGGITSFDGKIYATIEDSKVFQNLYMARWDAATLKLIDFKPLPLERHENGAPWCAANSDEGVIYSARRDNIEELNVYDAETMEFLRTIPLTSDLPVHKIQGGEMYGGLLYLSASRGSQPVFSADVSSGAVSVAFERNLADGSEGEGMTVLPMKDGTLFHILDIAKIRLGVHFRHYLPDAELCGS
;
A
#
# COMPACT_ATOMS: atom_id res chain seq x y z
N MET A 1 -36.48 1.74 -27.16
CA MET A 1 -35.35 1.15 -27.92
C MET A 1 -33.99 1.44 -27.30
N LEU A 2 -33.66 2.68 -26.89
CA LEU A 2 -32.37 3.02 -26.26
C LEU A 2 -32.07 2.20 -24.98
N ASN A 3 -33.09 1.95 -24.15
CA ASN A 3 -32.96 1.20 -22.90
C ASN A 3 -32.70 -0.30 -23.10
N THR A 4 -33.13 -0.86 -24.23
CA THR A 4 -32.91 -2.27 -24.61
C THR A 4 -31.52 -2.47 -25.20
N ALA A 5 -31.05 -1.51 -26.02
CA ALA A 5 -29.69 -1.50 -26.57
C ALA A 5 -28.63 -1.30 -25.47
N LEU A 6 -28.86 -0.40 -24.49
CA LEU A 6 -27.98 -0.27 -23.31
C LEU A 6 -27.94 -1.56 -22.47
N LYS A 7 -29.08 -2.25 -22.29
CA LYS A 7 -29.11 -3.55 -21.60
C LYS A 7 -28.38 -4.64 -22.39
N ALA A 8 -28.49 -4.63 -23.72
CA ALA A 8 -27.81 -5.57 -24.61
C ALA A 8 -26.28 -5.36 -24.65
N LEU A 9 -25.78 -4.13 -24.41
CA LEU A 9 -24.35 -3.83 -24.28
C LEU A 9 -23.78 -4.20 -22.90
N LYS A 10 -24.61 -4.23 -21.85
CA LYS A 10 -24.20 -4.58 -20.49
C LYS A 10 -23.79 -6.05 -20.36
N ALA A 11 -24.57 -6.97 -20.91
CA ALA A 11 -24.29 -8.40 -20.81
C ALA A 11 -22.92 -8.82 -21.37
N PRO A 12 -22.51 -8.44 -22.60
CA PRO A 12 -21.18 -8.77 -23.12
C PRO A 12 -20.06 -8.07 -22.35
N PHE A 13 -20.29 -6.84 -21.86
CA PHE A 13 -19.32 -6.14 -21.02
C PHE A 13 -19.07 -6.86 -19.68
N PHE A 14 -20.12 -7.30 -18.98
CA PHE A 14 -19.98 -8.10 -17.78
C PHE A 14 -19.32 -9.45 -18.05
N LEU A 15 -19.63 -10.09 -19.18
CA LEU A 15 -18.96 -11.33 -19.59
C LEU A 15 -17.45 -11.12 -19.77
N ILE A 16 -17.04 -10.01 -20.41
CA ILE A 16 -15.63 -9.65 -20.58
C ILE A 16 -14.96 -9.45 -19.21
N ILE A 17 -15.57 -8.66 -18.32
CA ILE A 17 -15.03 -8.44 -16.97
C ILE A 17 -14.89 -9.77 -16.22
N SER A 18 -15.94 -10.59 -16.20
CA SER A 18 -15.91 -11.90 -15.55
C SER A 18 -14.83 -12.81 -16.13
N LEU A 19 -14.64 -12.81 -17.45
CA LEU A 19 -13.57 -13.56 -18.09
C LEU A 19 -12.18 -13.04 -17.68
N VAL A 20 -11.99 -11.72 -17.62
CA VAL A 20 -10.73 -11.12 -17.13
C VAL A 20 -10.47 -11.51 -15.68
N VAL A 21 -11.48 -11.45 -14.81
CA VAL A 21 -11.36 -11.89 -13.41
C VAL A 21 -10.96 -13.37 -13.33
N LEU A 22 -11.57 -14.25 -14.13
CA LEU A 22 -11.21 -15.66 -14.18
C LEU A 22 -9.76 -15.87 -14.64
N ILE A 23 -9.30 -15.10 -15.64
CA ILE A 23 -7.92 -15.18 -16.14
C ILE A 23 -6.93 -14.67 -15.09
N VAL A 24 -7.23 -13.54 -14.45
CA VAL A 24 -6.41 -12.93 -13.38
C VAL A 24 -6.27 -13.88 -12.19
N ASN A 25 -7.37 -14.50 -11.74
CA ASN A 25 -7.37 -15.40 -10.59
C ASN A 25 -6.71 -16.77 -10.87
N LYS A 26 -6.48 -17.13 -12.13
CA LYS A 26 -6.06 -18.49 -12.51
C LYS A 26 -4.62 -18.77 -12.02
N GLY A 27 -4.52 -19.59 -10.98
CA GLY A 27 -3.23 -20.07 -10.45
C GLY A 27 -2.49 -19.06 -9.58
N ASP A 28 -3.17 -18.01 -9.10
CA ASP A 28 -2.57 -16.91 -8.34
C ASP A 28 -2.18 -17.29 -6.88
N LEU A 29 -2.78 -18.36 -6.34
CA LEU A 29 -2.45 -18.96 -5.05
C LEU A 29 -2.02 -20.43 -5.27
N PRO A 30 -0.75 -20.69 -5.63
CA PRO A 30 -0.26 -22.06 -5.79
C PRO A 30 -0.32 -22.82 -4.44
N SER A 31 -0.45 -24.14 -4.45
CA SER A 31 -0.39 -24.90 -3.20
C SER A 31 1.06 -24.92 -2.67
N LYS A 32 1.34 -24.15 -1.61
CA LYS A 32 2.62 -24.15 -0.88
C LYS A 32 2.37 -24.37 0.62
N LYS A 33 3.31 -25.03 1.31
CA LYS A 33 3.28 -25.21 2.78
C LYS A 33 3.91 -23.99 3.45
N ASP A 34 3.53 -23.73 4.70
CA ASP A 34 4.15 -22.70 5.56
C ASP A 34 3.92 -21.25 5.11
N PHE A 35 2.81 -21.00 4.41
CA PHE A 35 2.34 -19.66 4.05
C PHE A 35 0.95 -19.39 4.63
N LEU A 36 0.69 -18.13 4.96
CA LEU A 36 -0.63 -17.70 5.38
C LEU A 36 -1.53 -17.53 4.15
N ASN A 37 -2.67 -18.22 4.15
CA ASN A 37 -3.67 -18.07 3.11
C ASN A 37 -4.63 -16.93 3.47
N PRO A 38 -5.06 -16.12 2.48
CA PRO A 38 -6.05 -15.09 2.73
C PRO A 38 -7.41 -15.73 3.08
N ALA A 39 -8.08 -15.19 4.09
CA ALA A 39 -9.45 -15.58 4.43
C ALA A 39 -10.46 -15.06 3.39
N LYS A 40 -10.17 -13.90 2.80
CA LYS A 40 -10.95 -13.29 1.73
C LYS A 40 -10.05 -12.65 0.70
N THR A 41 -10.44 -12.71 -0.57
CA THR A 41 -9.77 -12.00 -1.67
C THR A 41 -10.82 -11.24 -2.46
N GLN A 42 -10.60 -9.94 -2.61
CA GLN A 42 -11.29 -9.09 -3.59
C GLN A 42 -10.39 -8.94 -4.81
N THR A 43 -10.96 -8.97 -6.01
CA THR A 43 -10.20 -8.84 -7.25
C THR A 43 -10.70 -7.65 -8.04
N PHE A 44 -9.84 -6.66 -8.19
CA PHE A 44 -10.05 -5.52 -9.08
C PHE A 44 -9.40 -5.80 -10.42
N VAL A 45 -10.00 -5.32 -11.52
CA VAL A 45 -9.46 -5.52 -12.88
C VAL A 45 -9.51 -4.23 -13.69
N LEU A 46 -8.68 -4.15 -14.72
CA LEU A 46 -8.65 -3.03 -15.67
C LEU A 46 -8.43 -1.67 -14.97
N ALA A 47 -9.28 -0.68 -15.23
CA ALA A 47 -9.14 0.66 -14.65
C ALA A 47 -9.24 0.65 -13.12
N ASP A 48 -10.05 -0.24 -12.55
CA ASP A 48 -10.23 -0.32 -11.10
C ASP A 48 -8.99 -0.88 -10.39
N ALA A 49 -8.30 -1.83 -11.06
CA ALA A 49 -7.00 -2.31 -10.65
C ALA A 49 -5.92 -1.22 -10.75
N LEU A 50 -5.92 -0.45 -11.85
CA LEU A 50 -4.98 0.66 -12.03
C LEU A 50 -5.05 1.67 -10.88
N PHE A 51 -6.26 2.01 -10.43
CA PHE A 51 -6.45 2.99 -9.37
C PHE A 51 -6.13 2.49 -7.94
N ARG A 52 -5.74 1.22 -7.80
CA ARG A 52 -5.35 0.59 -6.52
C ARG A 52 -4.01 -0.13 -6.62
N ALA A 53 -3.16 0.30 -7.56
CA ALA A 53 -1.96 -0.44 -7.91
C ALA A 53 -0.73 -0.12 -7.04
N GLN A 54 -0.85 0.74 -6.01
CA GLN A 54 0.30 1.19 -5.22
C GLN A 54 0.07 0.98 -3.72
N GLY A 55 -0.67 1.87 -3.07
CA GLY A 55 -0.84 1.87 -1.61
C GLY A 55 -2.26 1.56 -1.18
N VAL A 56 -2.41 1.06 0.04
CA VAL A 56 -3.67 1.05 0.79
C VAL A 56 -3.40 1.49 2.23
N THR A 57 -4.29 2.31 2.81
CA THR A 57 -4.35 2.60 4.25
C THR A 57 -5.80 2.74 4.70
N ASN A 58 -6.02 3.01 5.97
CA ASN A 58 -7.35 3.20 6.54
C ASN A 58 -7.35 4.28 7.64
N ASP A 59 -8.50 4.88 7.92
CA ASP A 59 -8.74 5.78 9.06
C ASP A 59 -9.68 5.15 10.12
N GLY A 60 -9.86 3.82 10.06
CA GLY A 60 -10.84 3.07 10.84
C GLY A 60 -12.29 3.12 10.30
N GLY A 61 -12.63 4.07 9.44
CA GLY A 61 -13.95 4.21 8.83
C GLY A 61 -13.99 3.93 7.32
N TYR A 62 -12.85 4.10 6.65
CA TYR A 62 -12.72 4.01 5.20
C TYR A 62 -11.39 3.38 4.80
N PHE A 63 -11.35 2.78 3.62
CA PHE A 63 -10.10 2.47 2.95
C PHE A 63 -9.70 3.60 2.01
N TYR A 64 -8.40 3.80 1.89
CA TYR A 64 -7.77 4.73 0.97
C TYR A 64 -6.82 3.94 0.10
N PHE A 65 -6.81 4.22 -1.20
CA PHE A 65 -5.93 3.60 -2.16
C PHE A 65 -5.15 4.65 -2.94
N SER A 66 -3.90 4.37 -3.26
CA SER A 66 -3.11 5.17 -4.19
C SER A 66 -2.84 4.43 -5.50
N TRP A 67 -2.65 5.23 -6.54
CA TRP A 67 -2.00 4.83 -7.78
C TRP A 67 -1.02 5.91 -8.20
N ASN A 68 -0.30 5.69 -9.30
CA ASN A 68 0.77 6.57 -9.77
C ASN A 68 0.46 8.08 -9.72
N TYR A 69 -0.79 8.50 -9.95
CA TYR A 69 -1.15 9.91 -10.04
C TYR A 69 -2.27 10.35 -9.11
N GLY A 70 -2.85 9.48 -8.29
CA GLY A 70 -4.09 9.81 -7.59
C GLY A 70 -4.41 8.94 -6.40
N LEU A 71 -5.51 9.33 -5.75
CA LEU A 71 -6.03 8.72 -4.53
C LEU A 71 -7.52 8.39 -4.72
N ILE A 72 -7.97 7.28 -4.14
CA ILE A 72 -9.37 6.89 -4.03
C ILE A 72 -9.68 6.59 -2.57
N LYS A 73 -10.87 7.02 -2.11
CA LYS A 73 -11.44 6.68 -0.81
C LYS A 73 -12.67 5.80 -1.03
N THR A 74 -12.76 4.69 -0.31
CA THR A 74 -13.90 3.77 -0.36
C THR A 74 -14.45 3.50 1.03
N GLU A 75 -15.70 3.05 1.11
CA GLU A 75 -16.21 2.35 2.29
C GLU A 75 -15.30 1.14 2.64
N LEU A 76 -15.48 0.57 3.84
CA LEU A 76 -14.72 -0.62 4.29
C LEU A 76 -15.06 -1.91 3.53
N ASP A 77 -15.98 -1.86 2.56
CA ASP A 77 -16.14 -2.94 1.58
C ASP A 77 -14.96 -2.99 0.57
N GLY A 78 -14.17 -1.91 0.45
CA GLY A 78 -13.06 -1.78 -0.51
C GLY A 78 -13.50 -1.43 -1.95
N GLU A 79 -14.81 -1.35 -2.19
CA GLU A 79 -15.43 -1.28 -3.51
C GLU A 79 -16.20 0.04 -3.70
N THR A 80 -17.02 0.43 -2.73
CA THR A 80 -17.89 1.60 -2.83
C THR A 80 -17.07 2.89 -2.71
N VAL A 81 -16.77 3.51 -3.85
CA VAL A 81 -16.02 4.78 -3.92
C VAL A 81 -16.87 5.94 -3.37
N VAL A 82 -16.34 6.64 -2.37
CA VAL A 82 -16.99 7.81 -1.74
C VAL A 82 -16.29 9.13 -2.06
N CYS A 83 -15.00 9.09 -2.39
CA CYS A 83 -14.24 10.25 -2.85
C CYS A 83 -13.09 9.79 -3.76
N GLN A 84 -12.66 10.66 -4.68
CA GLN A 84 -11.49 10.39 -5.50
C GLN A 84 -10.81 11.70 -5.91
N ASN A 85 -9.48 11.65 -6.00
CA ASN A 85 -8.67 12.65 -6.68
C ASN A 85 -7.73 11.93 -7.66
N LEU A 86 -8.12 11.89 -8.92
CA LEU A 86 -7.37 11.17 -9.96
C LEU A 86 -6.13 11.92 -10.46
N CYS A 87 -5.93 13.17 -10.00
CA CYS A 87 -4.79 14.02 -10.34
C CYS A 87 -4.23 14.65 -9.05
N ALA A 88 -3.78 13.80 -8.12
CA ALA A 88 -3.35 14.19 -6.78
C ALA A 88 -1.91 14.74 -6.73
N ILE A 89 -1.09 14.53 -7.77
CA ILE A 89 0.23 15.17 -7.91
C ILE A 89 0.03 16.60 -8.47
N PRO A 90 0.53 17.65 -7.79
CA PRO A 90 0.40 19.02 -8.27
C PRO A 90 1.24 19.27 -9.53
N TYR A 91 0.81 20.23 -10.36
CA TYR A 91 1.44 20.53 -11.64
C TYR A 91 2.94 20.87 -11.54
N GLU A 92 3.36 21.55 -10.48
CA GLU A 92 4.78 21.85 -10.25
C GLU A 92 5.66 20.61 -10.07
N LEU A 93 5.17 19.57 -9.38
CA LEU A 93 5.89 18.30 -9.26
C LEU A 93 5.83 17.49 -10.55
N LEU A 94 4.69 17.51 -11.26
CA LEU A 94 4.59 16.87 -12.59
C LEU A 94 5.63 17.44 -13.57
N ARG A 95 5.89 18.75 -13.54
CA ARG A 95 6.93 19.40 -14.37
C ARG A 95 8.35 18.96 -14.03
N LEU A 96 8.59 18.53 -12.79
CA LEU A 96 9.86 17.95 -12.35
C LEU A 96 9.97 16.46 -12.72
N GLY A 97 8.92 15.89 -13.32
CA GLY A 97 8.89 14.50 -13.77
C GLY A 97 8.34 13.52 -12.73
N CYS A 98 7.87 14.01 -11.58
CA CYS A 98 7.17 13.20 -10.58
C CYS A 98 5.93 12.55 -11.19
N ARG A 99 5.77 11.24 -10.98
CA ARG A 99 4.72 10.45 -11.65
C ARG A 99 4.30 9.20 -10.87
N HIS A 100 4.62 9.16 -9.59
CA HIS A 100 4.37 8.02 -8.75
C HIS A 100 4.13 8.46 -7.32
N ILE A 101 2.92 8.19 -6.84
CA ILE A 101 2.56 8.23 -5.44
C ILE A 101 2.77 6.81 -4.90
N GLY A 102 3.61 6.66 -3.89
CA GLY A 102 3.92 5.37 -3.28
C GLY A 102 2.82 4.84 -2.34
N GLY A 103 3.24 3.93 -1.46
CA GLY A 103 2.48 3.48 -0.30
C GLY A 103 2.10 4.64 0.61
N ILE A 104 0.87 4.57 1.11
CA ILE A 104 0.21 5.65 1.85
C ILE A 104 -0.07 5.24 3.29
N THR A 105 -0.24 6.21 4.17
CA THR A 105 -0.68 6.03 5.55
C THR A 105 -1.63 7.15 5.96
N SER A 106 -2.49 6.91 6.95
CA SER A 106 -3.40 7.93 7.47
C SER A 106 -2.99 8.39 8.87
N PHE A 107 -3.13 9.68 9.13
CA PHE A 107 -2.90 10.25 10.45
C PHE A 107 -3.63 11.59 10.59
N ASP A 108 -4.35 11.77 11.70
CA ASP A 108 -5.00 13.02 12.08
C ASP A 108 -5.83 13.66 10.94
N GLY A 109 -6.70 12.86 10.33
CA GLY A 109 -7.56 13.30 9.22
C GLY A 109 -6.83 13.62 7.92
N LYS A 110 -5.58 13.17 7.77
CA LYS A 110 -4.75 13.39 6.59
C LYS A 110 -4.24 12.06 6.04
N ILE A 111 -3.97 12.04 4.74
CA ILE A 111 -3.27 10.95 4.04
C ILE A 111 -1.87 11.43 3.73
N TYR A 112 -0.87 10.64 4.06
CA TYR A 112 0.53 10.90 3.75
C TYR A 112 1.01 9.91 2.69
N ALA A 113 1.85 10.40 1.79
CA ALA A 113 2.53 9.58 0.79
C ALA A 113 3.83 10.23 0.37
N THR A 114 4.70 9.42 -0.18
CA THR A 114 5.85 9.89 -0.95
C THR A 114 5.46 10.10 -2.42
N ILE A 115 6.10 11.08 -3.07
CA ILE A 115 5.97 11.38 -4.50
C ILE A 115 7.36 11.34 -5.13
N GLU A 116 7.52 10.57 -6.21
CA GLU A 116 8.81 10.40 -6.88
C GLU A 116 8.75 10.49 -8.42
N ASP A 117 9.90 10.73 -9.04
CA ASP A 117 10.09 10.69 -10.51
C ASP A 117 10.36 9.28 -11.08
N SER A 118 10.48 8.26 -10.23
CA SER A 118 10.61 6.82 -10.53
C SER A 118 11.69 6.39 -11.54
N LYS A 119 12.61 7.26 -11.95
CA LYS A 119 13.68 6.90 -12.89
C LYS A 119 15.05 7.39 -12.46
N VAL A 120 15.11 8.64 -12.01
CA VAL A 120 16.38 9.27 -11.61
C VAL A 120 16.45 9.49 -10.10
N PHE A 121 15.29 9.45 -9.43
CA PHE A 121 15.11 9.61 -7.99
C PHE A 121 15.81 10.87 -7.48
N GLN A 122 15.69 11.97 -8.25
CA GLN A 122 16.23 13.28 -7.90
C GLN A 122 15.15 14.24 -7.40
N ASN A 123 13.88 13.91 -7.68
CA ASN A 123 12.71 14.65 -7.23
C ASN A 123 11.89 13.74 -6.35
N LEU A 124 12.10 13.85 -5.04
CA LEU A 124 11.45 13.05 -4.02
C LEU A 124 10.82 13.97 -2.97
N TYR A 125 9.55 13.74 -2.67
CA TYR A 125 8.78 14.58 -1.76
C TYR A 125 7.94 13.72 -0.82
N MET A 126 7.70 14.20 0.39
CA MET A 126 6.58 13.77 1.22
C MET A 126 5.45 14.77 1.00
N ALA A 127 4.24 14.27 0.77
CA ALA A 127 3.06 15.08 0.56
C ALA A 127 1.95 14.61 1.49
N ARG A 128 1.06 15.53 1.84
CA ARG A 128 -0.14 15.20 2.61
C ARG A 128 -1.39 15.80 1.99
N TRP A 129 -2.46 15.03 2.02
CA TRP A 129 -3.78 15.37 1.51
C TRP A 129 -4.79 15.34 2.65
N ASP A 130 -5.82 16.16 2.54
CA ASP A 130 -6.97 16.10 3.43
C ASP A 130 -7.73 14.78 3.19
N ALA A 131 -7.96 13.98 4.24
CA ALA A 131 -8.52 12.64 4.09
C ALA A 131 -10.03 12.64 3.77
N ALA A 132 -10.73 13.77 3.96
CA ALA A 132 -12.13 13.90 3.60
C ALA A 132 -12.32 14.20 2.11
N THR A 133 -11.46 15.04 1.55
CA THR A 133 -11.59 15.60 0.20
C THR A 133 -10.54 15.11 -0.80
N LEU A 134 -9.48 14.45 -0.31
CA LEU A 134 -8.30 14.01 -1.06
C LEU A 134 -7.58 15.16 -1.79
N LYS A 135 -7.78 16.41 -1.33
CA LYS A 135 -7.09 17.58 -1.87
C LYS A 135 -5.73 17.73 -1.18
N LEU A 136 -4.72 18.06 -1.98
CA LEU A 136 -3.37 18.31 -1.50
C LEU A 136 -3.40 19.49 -0.52
N ILE A 137 -2.76 19.33 0.63
CA ILE A 137 -2.56 20.39 1.63
C ILE A 137 -1.22 21.07 1.33
N ASP A 138 -0.14 20.30 1.37
CA ASP A 138 1.23 20.74 1.10
C ASP A 138 2.14 19.52 0.82
N PHE A 139 3.41 19.81 0.51
CA PHE A 139 4.46 18.81 0.32
C PHE A 139 5.84 19.41 0.67
N LYS A 140 6.79 18.54 0.99
CA LYS A 140 8.17 18.89 1.36
C LYS A 140 9.17 17.97 0.65
N PRO A 141 10.32 18.50 0.20
CA PRO A 141 11.37 17.66 -0.38
C PRO A 141 11.91 16.69 0.69
N LEU A 142 12.19 15.46 0.28
CA LEU A 142 12.86 14.48 1.11
C LEU A 142 14.38 14.53 0.88
N PRO A 143 15.21 14.30 1.92
CA PRO A 143 16.66 14.24 1.78
C PRO A 143 17.06 13.05 0.90
N LEU A 144 17.62 13.32 -0.28
CA LEU A 144 17.92 12.30 -1.29
C LEU A 144 18.96 11.28 -0.79
N GLU A 145 19.93 11.73 0.02
CA GLU A 145 20.97 10.90 0.61
C GLU A 145 20.43 9.80 1.54
N ARG A 146 19.16 9.88 1.94
CA ARG A 146 18.49 8.89 2.79
C ARG A 146 17.55 7.94 2.04
N HIS A 147 17.31 8.23 0.77
CA HIS A 147 16.32 7.53 -0.06
C HIS A 147 16.93 7.14 -1.40
N GLU A 148 18.06 6.45 -1.33
CA GLU A 148 18.70 5.90 -2.52
C GLU A 148 17.71 4.97 -3.25
N ASN A 149 17.46 5.27 -4.53
CA ASN A 149 16.48 4.59 -5.38
C ASN A 149 15.01 4.75 -4.92
N GLY A 150 14.69 5.89 -4.31
CA GLY A 150 13.31 6.30 -4.01
C GLY A 150 12.85 5.96 -2.61
N ALA A 151 11.64 6.39 -2.28
CA ALA A 151 10.98 6.12 -1.01
C ALA A 151 9.58 5.57 -1.33
N PRO A 152 9.41 4.26 -1.50
CA PRO A 152 8.17 3.72 -2.06
C PRO A 152 7.02 3.65 -1.06
N TRP A 153 7.25 3.94 0.23
CA TRP A 153 6.22 3.81 1.27
C TRP A 153 6.45 4.80 2.42
N CYS A 154 5.40 5.01 3.21
CA CYS A 154 5.46 5.67 4.51
C CYS A 154 4.42 5.08 5.46
N ALA A 155 4.65 5.19 6.77
CA ALA A 155 3.77 4.66 7.81
C ALA A 155 3.70 5.63 9.00
N ALA A 156 2.51 6.00 9.45
CA ALA A 156 2.33 6.93 10.55
C ALA A 156 2.34 6.19 11.90
N ASN A 157 3.11 6.71 12.85
CA ASN A 157 2.96 6.37 14.26
C ASN A 157 2.16 7.48 14.94
N SER A 158 0.87 7.21 15.14
CA SER A 158 -0.07 8.18 15.69
C SER A 158 0.21 8.53 17.15
N ASP A 159 0.78 7.61 17.93
CA ASP A 159 1.13 7.84 19.34
C ASP A 159 2.31 8.81 19.50
N GLU A 160 3.25 8.79 18.55
CA GLU A 160 4.42 9.68 18.54
C GLU A 160 4.25 10.93 17.66
N GLY A 161 3.22 10.98 16.81
CA GLY A 161 3.03 12.08 15.86
C GLY A 161 4.11 12.14 14.77
N VAL A 162 4.61 10.97 14.34
CA VAL A 162 5.69 10.87 13.35
C VAL A 162 5.31 9.99 12.16
N ILE A 163 5.98 10.20 11.04
CA ILE A 163 5.91 9.37 9.84
C ILE A 163 7.25 8.65 9.67
N TYR A 164 7.21 7.32 9.54
CA TYR A 164 8.35 6.51 9.14
C TYR A 164 8.38 6.34 7.62
N SER A 165 9.57 6.35 7.04
CA SER A 165 9.81 5.99 5.65
C SER A 165 11.24 5.51 5.46
N ALA A 166 11.51 4.80 4.39
CA ALA A 166 12.85 4.39 4.01
C ALA A 166 12.92 4.09 2.51
N ARG A 167 14.15 3.86 2.03
CA ARG A 167 14.40 3.26 0.73
C ARG A 167 13.76 1.88 0.59
N ARG A 168 13.62 1.42 -0.65
CA ARG A 168 13.03 0.11 -0.98
C ARG A 168 13.89 -1.08 -0.52
N ASP A 169 15.20 -0.93 -0.69
CA ASP A 169 16.14 -2.04 -0.75
C ASP A 169 17.16 -1.96 0.39
N ASN A 170 17.38 -3.08 1.09
CA ASN A 170 18.39 -3.22 2.16
C ASN A 170 18.30 -2.09 3.20
N ILE A 171 17.14 -2.04 3.84
CA ILE A 171 16.83 -1.08 4.90
C ILE A 171 17.59 -1.49 6.16
N GLU A 172 18.48 -0.61 6.59
CA GLU A 172 19.25 -0.76 7.83
C GLU A 172 18.82 0.25 8.88
N GLU A 173 18.05 1.27 8.48
CA GLU A 173 17.49 2.28 9.36
C GLU A 173 16.17 2.82 8.80
N LEU A 174 15.28 3.21 9.70
CA LEU A 174 14.07 3.97 9.38
C LEU A 174 14.38 5.46 9.46
N ASN A 175 13.92 6.25 8.49
CA ASN A 175 13.90 7.70 8.62
C ASN A 175 12.62 8.12 9.33
N VAL A 176 12.75 9.00 10.32
CA VAL A 176 11.62 9.53 11.10
C VAL A 176 11.40 10.98 10.71
N TYR A 177 10.15 11.30 10.37
CA TYR A 177 9.70 12.63 10.02
C TYR A 177 8.63 13.09 11.00
N ASP A 178 8.64 14.37 11.34
CA ASP A 178 7.55 14.98 12.10
C ASP A 178 6.29 15.03 11.24
N ALA A 179 5.15 14.54 11.73
CA ALA A 179 3.95 14.45 10.90
C ALA A 179 3.30 15.82 10.62
N GLU A 180 3.54 16.83 11.47
CA GLU A 180 2.98 18.17 11.31
C GLU A 180 3.78 18.99 10.29
N THR A 181 5.11 18.87 10.30
CA THR A 181 6.02 19.70 9.51
C THR A 181 6.63 18.96 8.31
N MET A 182 6.59 17.61 8.32
CA MET A 182 7.27 16.70 7.38
C MET A 182 8.80 16.87 7.37
N GLU A 183 9.37 17.50 8.39
CA GLU A 183 10.81 17.67 8.54
C GLU A 183 11.44 16.39 9.09
N PHE A 184 12.65 16.09 8.62
CA PHE A 184 13.43 14.96 9.12
C PHE A 184 13.83 15.19 10.58
N LEU A 185 13.61 14.19 11.44
CA LEU A 185 13.93 14.24 12.85
C LEU A 185 15.20 13.44 13.19
N ARG A 186 15.19 12.15 12.87
CA ARG A 186 16.23 11.19 13.28
C ARG A 186 16.13 9.90 12.47
N THR A 187 17.09 9.00 12.64
CA THR A 187 16.97 7.62 12.17
C THR A 187 16.82 6.63 13.33
N ILE A 188 16.22 5.49 13.05
CA ILE A 188 16.11 4.34 13.96
C ILE A 188 16.83 3.17 13.30
N PRO A 189 17.96 2.68 13.83
CA PRO A 189 18.62 1.50 13.30
C PRO A 189 17.71 0.28 13.38
N LEU A 190 17.72 -0.54 12.33
CA LEU A 190 17.05 -1.84 12.31
C LEU A 190 18.07 -2.94 12.54
N THR A 191 17.70 -3.90 13.38
CA THR A 191 18.46 -5.12 13.64
C THR A 191 17.66 -6.31 13.14
N SER A 192 18.18 -7.01 12.14
CA SER A 192 17.49 -8.14 11.51
C SER A 192 18.50 -9.20 11.09
N ASP A 193 18.17 -10.46 11.31
CA ASP A 193 18.94 -11.60 10.79
C ASP A 193 18.71 -11.82 9.28
N LEU A 194 17.67 -11.19 8.72
CA LEU A 194 17.31 -11.27 7.31
C LEU A 194 17.28 -9.89 6.65
N PRO A 195 17.65 -9.76 5.37
CA PRO A 195 17.58 -8.47 4.69
C PRO A 195 16.15 -7.90 4.64
N VAL A 196 15.96 -6.69 5.15
CA VAL A 196 14.72 -5.93 4.95
C VAL A 196 14.81 -5.27 3.57
N HIS A 197 14.25 -5.92 2.55
CA HIS A 197 14.51 -5.61 1.14
C HIS A 197 13.25 -5.78 0.30
N LYS A 198 13.11 -4.99 -0.77
CA LYS A 198 11.92 -4.91 -1.63
C LYS A 198 10.65 -4.51 -0.87
N ILE A 199 10.75 -3.60 0.08
CA ILE A 199 9.58 -3.12 0.83
C ILE A 199 8.75 -2.17 -0.05
N GLN A 200 7.45 -2.39 -0.11
CA GLN A 200 6.50 -1.62 -0.95
C GLN A 200 5.40 -0.94 -0.12
N GLY A 201 5.21 -1.33 1.15
CA GLY A 201 4.21 -0.75 2.02
C GLY A 201 4.57 -0.95 3.50
N GLY A 202 3.95 -0.14 4.35
CA GLY A 202 4.05 -0.31 5.78
C GLY A 202 2.89 0.34 6.53
N GLU A 203 2.59 -0.16 7.73
CA GLU A 203 1.55 0.36 8.59
C GLU A 203 1.90 0.08 10.06
N MET A 204 1.63 1.04 10.95
CA MET A 204 1.76 0.84 12.38
C MET A 204 0.51 0.17 12.94
N TYR A 205 0.69 -0.84 13.80
CA TYR A 205 -0.39 -1.43 14.55
C TYR A 205 0.13 -2.10 15.83
N GLY A 206 -0.54 -1.86 16.96
CA GLY A 206 -0.18 -2.51 18.23
C GLY A 206 1.26 -2.23 18.69
N GLY A 207 1.79 -1.03 18.40
CA GLY A 207 3.17 -0.66 18.73
C GLY A 207 4.25 -1.23 17.81
N LEU A 208 3.88 -2.01 16.79
CA LEU A 208 4.79 -2.57 15.80
C LEU A 208 4.58 -1.91 14.44
N LEU A 209 5.67 -1.74 13.70
CA LEU A 209 5.65 -1.38 12.29
C LEU A 209 5.61 -2.67 11.45
N TYR A 210 4.55 -2.87 10.68
CA TYR A 210 4.47 -3.97 9.72
C TYR A 210 4.91 -3.49 8.34
N LEU A 211 5.67 -4.30 7.62
CA LEU A 211 6.23 -3.96 6.30
C LEU A 211 5.96 -5.06 5.27
N SER A 212 5.28 -4.74 4.17
CA SER A 212 5.02 -5.67 3.07
C SER A 212 6.19 -5.67 2.08
N ALA A 213 6.74 -6.86 1.82
CA ALA A 213 7.83 -7.03 0.88
C ALA A 213 7.40 -7.75 -0.40
N SER A 214 7.96 -7.32 -1.53
CA SER A 214 7.75 -7.88 -2.86
C SER A 214 8.96 -8.67 -3.35
N ARG A 215 9.23 -9.80 -2.69
CA ARG A 215 10.34 -10.71 -3.03
C ARG A 215 10.10 -12.11 -2.54
N GLY A 216 10.67 -13.12 -3.20
CA GLY A 216 10.75 -14.49 -2.69
C GLY A 216 9.40 -15.01 -2.17
N SER A 217 9.34 -15.29 -0.87
CA SER A 217 8.16 -15.74 -0.12
C SER A 217 7.12 -14.64 0.19
N GLN A 218 7.31 -13.43 -0.32
CA GLN A 218 6.43 -12.27 -0.14
C GLN A 218 6.18 -11.97 1.35
N PRO A 219 7.24 -11.85 2.18
CA PRO A 219 7.10 -11.74 3.61
C PRO A 219 6.44 -10.43 4.02
N VAL A 220 5.72 -10.47 5.13
CA VAL A 220 5.40 -9.32 5.95
C VAL A 220 6.35 -9.34 7.14
N PHE A 221 7.13 -8.27 7.31
CA PHE A 221 7.96 -8.10 8.49
C PHE A 221 7.19 -7.38 9.58
N SER A 222 7.56 -7.62 10.84
CA SER A 222 7.23 -6.76 11.99
C SER A 222 8.51 -6.19 12.56
N ALA A 223 8.52 -4.89 12.82
CA ALA A 223 9.62 -4.18 13.44
C ALA A 223 9.14 -3.47 14.71
N ASP A 224 9.82 -3.73 15.83
CA ASP A 224 9.69 -2.93 17.04
C ASP A 224 10.52 -1.66 16.87
N VAL A 225 9.84 -0.51 16.73
CA VAL A 225 10.49 0.78 16.47
C VAL A 225 11.26 1.32 17.68
N SER A 226 11.01 0.79 18.88
CA SER A 226 11.72 1.19 20.10
C SER A 226 13.09 0.51 20.22
N SER A 227 13.19 -0.75 19.81
CA SER A 227 14.42 -1.55 19.86
C SER A 227 15.12 -1.70 18.51
N GLY A 228 14.41 -1.45 17.41
CA GLY A 228 14.86 -1.71 16.05
C GLY A 228 14.79 -3.18 15.63
N ALA A 229 14.37 -4.10 16.51
CA ALA A 229 14.34 -5.53 16.21
C ALA A 229 13.30 -5.85 15.13
N VAL A 230 13.69 -6.62 14.12
CA VAL A 230 12.84 -7.03 13.00
C VAL A 230 12.71 -8.55 12.96
N SER A 231 11.49 -9.03 12.75
CA SER A 231 11.15 -10.44 12.53
C SER A 231 10.22 -10.60 11.33
N VAL A 232 10.11 -11.82 10.82
CA VAL A 232 9.07 -12.17 9.84
C VAL A 232 7.78 -12.42 10.62
N ALA A 233 6.72 -11.65 10.33
CA ALA A 233 5.41 -11.85 10.92
C ALA A 233 4.70 -13.04 10.24
N PHE A 234 4.68 -13.06 8.91
CA PHE A 234 4.19 -14.18 8.11
C PHE A 234 4.64 -14.06 6.66
N GLU A 235 4.46 -15.14 5.89
CA GLU A 235 4.74 -15.19 4.46
C GLU A 235 3.45 -15.35 3.66
N ARG A 236 3.40 -14.76 2.45
CA ARG A 236 2.21 -14.77 1.59
C ARG A 236 2.36 -15.76 0.43
N ASN A 237 1.31 -16.54 0.20
CA ASN A 237 1.30 -17.60 -0.81
C ASN A 237 1.03 -17.10 -2.24
N LEU A 238 1.84 -16.19 -2.77
CA LEU A 238 1.61 -15.63 -4.11
C LEU A 238 2.26 -16.47 -5.21
N ALA A 239 1.66 -16.44 -6.41
CA ALA A 239 2.24 -17.02 -7.61
C ALA A 239 3.48 -16.26 -8.07
N ASP A 240 4.45 -17.00 -8.62
CA ASP A 240 5.68 -16.41 -9.14
C ASP A 240 5.38 -15.42 -10.27
N GLY A 241 5.93 -14.21 -10.13
CA GLY A 241 5.69 -13.07 -11.02
C GLY A 241 4.60 -12.10 -10.54
N SER A 242 3.92 -12.43 -9.44
CA SER A 242 3.07 -11.47 -8.72
C SER A 242 3.94 -10.48 -7.95
N GLU A 243 3.43 -9.28 -7.76
CA GLU A 243 4.12 -8.19 -7.07
C GLU A 243 3.29 -7.77 -5.87
N GLY A 244 3.84 -7.94 -4.66
CA GLY A 244 3.22 -7.39 -3.47
C GLY A 244 3.37 -5.87 -3.46
N GLU A 245 2.34 -5.16 -3.05
CA GLU A 245 2.31 -3.70 -2.98
C GLU A 245 1.94 -3.26 -1.55
N GLY A 246 1.22 -2.14 -1.42
CA GLY A 246 0.83 -1.56 -0.15
C GLY A 246 0.03 -2.49 0.76
N MET A 247 0.13 -2.23 2.07
CA MET A 247 -0.62 -2.94 3.10
C MET A 247 -1.20 -1.97 4.12
N THR A 248 -2.25 -2.40 4.79
CA THR A 248 -2.79 -1.76 5.97
C THR A 248 -3.24 -2.79 7.00
N VAL A 249 -3.42 -2.34 8.24
CA VAL A 249 -3.85 -3.18 9.35
C VAL A 249 -5.08 -2.56 9.99
N LEU A 250 -6.19 -3.30 10.00
CA LEU A 250 -7.47 -2.86 10.54
C LEU A 250 -8.24 -4.09 11.06
N PRO A 251 -8.59 -4.15 12.35
CA PRO A 251 -9.48 -5.20 12.84
C PRO A 251 -10.87 -5.09 12.22
N MET A 252 -11.26 -6.10 11.45
CA MET A 252 -12.55 -6.17 10.79
C MET A 252 -13.53 -7.09 11.53
N LYS A 253 -14.83 -6.88 11.30
CA LYS A 253 -15.90 -7.68 11.94
C LYS A 253 -15.85 -9.17 11.62
N ASP A 254 -15.26 -9.54 10.48
CA ASP A 254 -15.06 -10.92 10.08
C ASP A 254 -13.79 -11.56 10.68
N GLY A 255 -13.09 -10.84 11.56
CA GLY A 255 -11.88 -11.26 12.25
C GLY A 255 -10.59 -11.03 11.44
N THR A 256 -10.68 -10.56 10.20
CA THR A 256 -9.47 -10.23 9.43
C THR A 256 -8.76 -9.01 10.02
N LEU A 257 -7.45 -8.97 9.86
CA LEU A 257 -6.58 -7.94 10.46
C LEU A 257 -5.66 -7.29 9.42
N PHE A 258 -4.95 -8.09 8.62
CA PHE A 258 -4.06 -7.58 7.60
C PHE A 258 -4.80 -7.48 6.26
N HIS A 259 -4.62 -6.36 5.57
CA HIS A 259 -5.23 -6.12 4.27
C HIS A 259 -4.18 -5.62 3.29
N ILE A 260 -3.90 -6.41 2.25
CA ILE A 260 -2.71 -6.25 1.43
C ILE A 260 -3.07 -6.26 -0.04
N LEU A 261 -2.46 -5.36 -0.81
CA LEU A 261 -2.58 -5.29 -2.26
C LEU A 261 -1.49 -6.15 -2.91
N ASP A 262 -1.91 -6.96 -3.88
CA ASP A 262 -1.04 -7.78 -4.70
C ASP A 262 -1.39 -7.62 -6.17
N ILE A 263 -0.45 -7.13 -6.98
CA ILE A 263 -0.60 -7.10 -8.42
C ILE A 263 -0.50 -8.53 -8.94
N ALA A 264 -1.55 -8.97 -9.62
CA ALA A 264 -1.60 -10.28 -10.23
C ALA A 264 -0.49 -10.44 -11.28
N LYS A 265 -0.03 -11.68 -11.47
CA LYS A 265 1.06 -12.01 -12.41
C LYS A 265 0.94 -11.38 -13.81
N ILE A 266 -0.26 -11.33 -14.37
CA ILE A 266 -0.50 -10.80 -15.72
C ILE A 266 -0.70 -9.27 -15.76
N ARG A 267 -0.61 -8.60 -14.60
CA ARG A 267 -0.71 -7.14 -14.42
C ARG A 267 -1.99 -6.49 -14.96
N LEU A 268 -3.06 -7.28 -15.12
CA LEU A 268 -4.40 -6.81 -15.49
C LEU A 268 -5.34 -6.69 -14.29
N GLY A 269 -4.90 -7.09 -13.10
CA GLY A 269 -5.69 -7.07 -11.89
C GLY A 269 -4.84 -6.87 -10.65
N VAL A 270 -5.51 -6.42 -9.60
CA VAL A 270 -4.98 -6.27 -8.25
C VAL A 270 -5.88 -7.06 -7.31
N HIS A 271 -5.27 -7.88 -6.47
CA HIS A 271 -5.93 -8.59 -5.39
C HIS A 271 -5.82 -7.77 -4.12
N PHE A 272 -6.94 -7.49 -3.49
CA PHE A 272 -6.99 -6.97 -2.14
C PHE A 272 -7.32 -8.13 -1.20
N ARG A 273 -6.29 -8.60 -0.51
CA ARG A 273 -6.30 -9.83 0.26
C ARG A 273 -6.44 -9.52 1.74
N HIS A 274 -7.37 -10.20 2.40
CA HIS A 274 -7.63 -10.05 3.81
C HIS A 274 -7.20 -11.31 4.55
N TYR A 275 -6.32 -11.15 5.53
CA TYR A 275 -5.75 -12.25 6.30
C TYR A 275 -6.27 -12.18 7.74
N LEU A 276 -6.55 -13.35 8.30
CA LEU A 276 -6.71 -13.50 9.74
C LEU A 276 -5.32 -13.35 10.39
N PRO A 277 -5.24 -12.84 11.63
CA PRO A 277 -4.01 -13.01 12.40
C PRO A 277 -3.73 -14.51 12.56
N ASP A 278 -2.48 -14.90 12.42
CA ASP A 278 -2.07 -16.25 12.83
C ASP A 278 -2.27 -16.37 14.35
N ALA A 279 -2.68 -17.54 14.84
CA ALA A 279 -2.88 -17.77 16.27
C ALA A 279 -1.59 -17.51 17.07
N GLU A 280 -0.43 -17.69 16.44
CA GLU A 280 0.88 -17.39 17.02
C GLU A 280 1.22 -15.89 17.04
N LEU A 281 0.63 -15.07 16.16
CA LEU A 281 0.81 -13.60 16.16
C LEU A 281 0.04 -12.90 17.29
N CYS A 282 -0.91 -13.59 17.93
CA CYS A 282 -1.73 -13.06 19.03
C CYS A 282 -1.26 -13.55 20.42
N GLY A 283 -0.07 -14.15 20.54
CA GLY A 283 0.39 -14.81 21.76
C GLY A 283 1.85 -14.53 22.12
N SER A 284 2.12 -13.38 22.75
CA SER A 284 3.12 -13.21 23.81
C SER A 284 2.79 -11.96 24.63
#